data_AF-A0A8T0CZ03-F1
#
_entry.id   AF-A0A8T0CZ03-F1
#
_cell.length_a   1.000
_cell.length_b   1.000
_cell.length_c   1.000
_cell.angle_alpha   90.00
_cell.angle_beta   90.00
_cell.angle_gamma   90.00
#
_symmetry.space_group_name_H-M   'P 1'
#
loop_
_entity.id
_entity.type
_entity.pdbx_description
1 polymer ?
#
loop_
_entity_poly.entity_id
_entity_poly.type
_entity_poly.pdbx_seq_one_letter_code
_entity_poly.pdbx_strand_id
1 'polypeptide(L)'
;MSTNCLLVFASRLMNSLGFGQIQQNNGHFMDEVEQCSLSFVYLGLAVMLMAFLEGYCWSKTSERQVLKIRYKYLEAILRQEVGFFDSQEATTSEIINSISKDTCLIGEVLSEKVPIFLMHASVFISGLAFSTYFSWRLSLVAFPLLLLLIIPGMIYGKYLLLLSKKCQKEYGKANTIIEQALCSIKTVYSFTAERRILERYSSILERTTKLGIKQGIAKGLAVGSTGLSFAIWAFLAWYGSRLVMYKGESGGRIYAAGVSFVLSGL
;
A
#
# COMPACT_ATOMS: atom_id res chain seq x y z
N MET A 1 11.62 -3.99 -8.44
CA MET A 1 12.85 -4.30 -9.24
C MET A 1 12.63 -5.42 -10.24
N SER A 2 12.13 -6.59 -9.81
CA SER A 2 11.84 -7.74 -10.68
C SER A 2 10.89 -7.40 -11.84
N THR A 3 9.84 -6.62 -11.59
CA THR A 3 8.89 -6.14 -12.61
C THR A 3 9.56 -5.27 -13.68
N ASN A 4 10.46 -4.37 -13.29
CA ASN A 4 11.17 -3.51 -14.24
C ASN A 4 12.19 -4.32 -15.08
N CYS A 5 12.85 -5.33 -14.50
CA CYS A 5 13.66 -6.27 -15.28
C CYS A 5 12.82 -7.08 -16.28
N LEU A 6 11.63 -7.53 -15.87
CA LEU A 6 10.68 -8.22 -16.75
C LEU A 6 10.27 -7.33 -17.93
N LEU A 7 10.08 -6.04 -17.71
CA LEU A 7 9.76 -5.07 -18.75
C LEU A 7 10.90 -4.85 -19.75
N VAL A 8 12.17 -4.99 -19.35
CA VAL A 8 13.31 -4.95 -20.28
C VAL A 8 13.24 -6.13 -21.26
N PHE A 9 12.95 -7.33 -20.75
CA PHE A 9 12.81 -8.51 -21.61
C PHE A 9 11.55 -8.45 -22.48
N ALA A 10 10.42 -8.00 -21.91
CA ALA A 10 9.20 -7.74 -22.67
C ALA A 10 9.42 -6.68 -23.75
N SER A 11 10.24 -5.65 -23.51
CA SER A 11 10.59 -4.64 -24.51
C SER A 11 11.35 -5.25 -25.71
N ARG A 12 12.24 -6.23 -25.46
CA ARG A 12 13.00 -6.92 -26.50
C ARG A 12 12.09 -7.82 -27.34
N LEU A 13 11.19 -8.55 -26.68
CA LEU A 13 10.18 -9.36 -27.37
C LEU A 13 9.22 -8.49 -28.21
N MET A 14 8.75 -7.37 -27.66
CA MET A 14 7.89 -6.42 -28.38
C MET A 14 8.63 -5.75 -29.55
N ASN A 15 9.94 -5.55 -29.42
CA ASN A 15 10.78 -5.02 -30.49
C ASN A 15 10.99 -6.03 -31.62
N SER A 16 11.23 -7.30 -31.27
CA SER A 16 11.31 -8.42 -32.22
C SER A 16 9.99 -8.57 -32.99
N LEU A 17 8.84 -8.51 -32.30
CA LEU A 17 7.51 -8.49 -32.91
C LEU A 17 7.28 -7.27 -33.81
N GLY A 18 7.78 -6.09 -33.42
CA GLY A 18 7.58 -4.84 -34.16
C GLY A 18 8.45 -4.69 -35.42
N PHE A 19 9.63 -5.32 -35.45
CA PHE A 19 10.53 -5.33 -36.61
C PHE A 19 10.39 -6.61 -37.48
N GLY A 20 9.64 -7.62 -37.02
CA GLY A 20 9.52 -8.94 -37.65
C GLY A 20 8.74 -9.02 -38.98
N GLN A 21 8.38 -7.90 -39.62
CA GLN A 21 7.64 -7.91 -40.90
C GLN A 21 8.43 -7.48 -42.14
N ILE A 22 9.77 -7.37 -42.10
CA ILE A 22 10.54 -7.02 -43.31
C ILE A 22 11.43 -8.16 -43.85
N GLN A 23 11.74 -9.22 -43.09
CA GLN A 23 12.57 -10.32 -43.61
C GLN A 23 11.87 -11.69 -43.54
N GLN A 24 11.69 -12.25 -44.72
CA GLN A 24 11.06 -13.52 -45.11
C GLN A 24 11.79 -14.76 -44.53
N ASN A 25 11.92 -14.89 -43.19
CA ASN A 25 12.61 -16.03 -42.56
C ASN A 25 11.99 -16.46 -41.22
N ASN A 26 10.94 -17.29 -41.28
CA ASN A 26 10.17 -17.76 -40.11
C ASN A 26 11.00 -18.50 -39.04
N GLY A 27 12.17 -19.05 -39.39
CA GLY A 27 13.06 -19.75 -38.44
C GLY A 27 13.67 -18.82 -37.38
N HIS A 28 14.21 -17.67 -37.81
CA HIS A 28 14.89 -16.72 -36.91
C HIS A 28 13.92 -16.08 -35.89
N PHE A 29 12.65 -15.89 -36.27
CA PHE A 29 11.64 -15.37 -35.36
C PHE A 29 11.26 -16.39 -34.27
N MET A 30 11.12 -17.68 -34.63
CA MET A 30 10.82 -18.72 -33.65
C MET A 30 11.97 -18.93 -32.66
N ASP A 31 13.21 -18.87 -33.13
CA ASP A 31 14.40 -18.96 -32.27
C ASP A 31 14.47 -17.80 -31.26
N GLU A 32 14.16 -16.56 -31.68
CA GLU A 32 14.12 -15.41 -30.76
C GLU A 32 12.99 -15.52 -29.72
N VAL A 33 11.82 -16.03 -30.12
CA VAL A 33 10.69 -16.25 -29.21
C VAL A 33 11.02 -17.37 -28.21
N GLU A 34 11.66 -18.45 -28.65
CA GLU A 34 12.12 -19.54 -27.77
C GLU A 34 13.13 -19.03 -26.73
N GLN A 35 14.12 -18.24 -27.17
CA GLN A 35 15.13 -17.65 -26.27
C GLN A 35 14.49 -16.67 -25.26
N CYS A 36 13.50 -15.88 -25.69
CA CYS A 36 12.74 -15.01 -24.78
C CYS A 36 11.93 -15.83 -23.77
N SER A 37 11.24 -16.89 -24.23
CA SER A 37 10.46 -17.79 -23.37
C SER A 37 11.31 -18.42 -22.28
N LEU A 38 12.48 -18.96 -22.63
CA LEU A 38 13.43 -19.51 -21.67
C LEU A 38 13.91 -18.46 -20.65
N SER A 39 14.15 -17.23 -21.12
CA SER A 39 14.53 -16.11 -20.23
C SER A 39 13.43 -15.77 -19.22
N PHE A 40 12.16 -15.81 -19.62
CA PHE A 40 11.03 -15.61 -18.70
C PHE A 40 10.93 -16.72 -17.65
N VAL A 41 11.21 -17.97 -18.02
CA VAL A 41 11.23 -19.11 -17.08
C VAL A 41 12.34 -18.93 -16.04
N TYR A 42 13.57 -18.61 -16.47
CA TYR A 42 14.68 -18.36 -15.53
C TYR A 42 14.41 -17.16 -14.62
N LEU A 43 13.84 -16.08 -15.16
CA LEU A 43 13.44 -14.91 -14.37
C LEU A 43 12.35 -15.29 -13.35
N GLY A 44 11.34 -16.07 -13.75
CA GLY A 44 10.27 -16.53 -12.87
C GLY A 44 10.80 -17.36 -11.70
N LEU A 45 11.71 -18.30 -11.96
CA LEU A 45 12.38 -19.08 -10.92
C LEU A 45 13.20 -18.18 -9.97
N ALA A 46 13.96 -17.23 -10.52
CA ALA A 46 14.73 -16.28 -9.71
C ALA A 46 13.83 -15.40 -8.83
N VAL A 47 12.72 -14.91 -9.37
CA VAL A 47 11.74 -14.09 -8.62
C VAL A 47 11.07 -14.91 -7.51
N MET A 48 10.73 -16.17 -7.79
CA MET A 48 10.14 -17.06 -6.78
C MET A 48 11.11 -17.28 -5.60
N LEU A 49 12.38 -17.58 -5.88
CA LEU A 49 13.40 -17.75 -4.85
C LEU A 49 13.64 -16.47 -4.04
N MET A 50 13.74 -15.32 -4.73
CA MET A 50 13.92 -14.02 -4.07
C MET A 50 12.72 -13.63 -3.20
N ALA A 51 11.50 -13.79 -3.69
CA ALA A 51 10.30 -13.48 -2.93
C ALA A 51 10.16 -14.36 -1.68
N PHE A 52 10.51 -15.65 -1.80
CA PHE A 52 10.54 -16.56 -0.65
C PHE A 52 11.60 -16.15 0.38
N LEU A 53 12.82 -15.85 -0.07
CA LEU A 53 13.91 -15.38 0.80
C LEU A 53 13.57 -14.05 1.48
N GLU A 54 12.96 -13.11 0.76
CA GLU A 54 12.51 -11.83 1.28
C GLU A 54 11.47 -12.04 2.40
N GLY A 55 10.40 -12.79 2.12
CA GLY A 55 9.35 -13.08 3.10
C GLY A 55 9.90 -13.80 4.34
N TYR A 56 10.77 -14.79 4.14
CA TYR A 56 11.40 -15.52 5.23
C TYR A 56 12.31 -14.62 6.10
N CYS A 57 13.17 -13.80 5.47
CA CYS A 57 14.07 -12.90 6.18
C CYS A 57 13.30 -11.85 7.00
N TRP A 58 12.25 -11.25 6.43
CA TRP A 58 11.43 -10.26 7.12
C TRP A 58 10.65 -10.87 8.28
N SER A 59 9.99 -12.01 8.06
CA SER A 59 9.25 -12.73 9.12
C SER A 59 10.17 -13.15 10.28
N LYS A 60 11.34 -13.71 9.98
CA LYS A 60 12.32 -14.09 11.01
C LYS A 60 12.86 -12.88 11.77
N THR A 61 13.07 -11.77 11.08
CA THR A 61 13.55 -10.52 11.70
C THR A 61 12.48 -9.92 12.60
N SER A 62 11.21 -9.89 12.16
CA SER A 62 10.12 -9.36 12.97
C SER A 62 9.89 -10.15 14.23
N GLU A 63 9.92 -11.49 14.17
CA GLU A 63 9.75 -12.34 15.36
C GLU A 63 10.84 -12.08 16.39
N ARG A 64 12.11 -12.01 15.96
CA ARG A 64 13.24 -11.71 16.85
C ARG A 64 13.11 -10.34 17.52
N GLN A 65 12.67 -9.33 16.78
CA GLN A 65 12.49 -7.98 17.31
C GLN A 65 11.31 -7.93 18.29
N VAL A 66 10.17 -8.53 17.94
CA VAL A 66 8.99 -8.64 18.80
C VAL A 66 9.31 -9.34 20.12
N LEU A 67 10.03 -10.46 20.09
CA LEU A 67 10.43 -11.18 21.31
C LEU A 67 11.32 -10.31 22.22
N LYS A 68 12.28 -9.58 21.64
CA LYS A 68 13.14 -8.66 22.40
C LYS A 68 12.37 -7.49 22.99
N ILE A 69 11.38 -6.95 22.27
CA ILE A 69 10.48 -5.91 22.76
C ILE A 69 9.65 -6.45 23.92
N ARG A 70 9.00 -7.62 23.78
CA ARG A 70 8.22 -8.25 24.86
C ARG A 70 9.06 -8.48 26.12
N TYR A 71 10.28 -8.99 25.96
CA TYR A 71 11.19 -9.22 27.09
C TYR A 71 11.55 -7.91 27.79
N LYS A 72 12.00 -6.89 27.05
CA LYS A 72 12.38 -5.59 27.63
C LYS A 72 11.21 -4.85 28.27
N TYR A 73 10.02 -4.97 27.67
CA TYR A 73 8.82 -4.34 28.18
C TYR A 73 8.39 -5.00 29.51
N LEU A 74 8.43 -6.34 29.59
CA LEU A 74 8.21 -7.07 30.84
C LEU A 74 9.26 -6.73 31.91
N GLU A 75 10.54 -6.69 31.53
CA GLU A 75 11.63 -6.28 32.43
C GLU A 75 11.42 -4.86 32.98
N ALA A 76 10.97 -3.92 32.14
CA ALA A 76 10.68 -2.55 32.56
C ALA A 76 9.49 -2.47 33.53
N ILE A 77 8.42 -3.22 33.27
CA ILE A 77 7.25 -3.26 34.16
C ILE A 77 7.59 -3.84 35.53
N LEU A 78 8.39 -4.92 35.57
CA LEU A 78 8.78 -5.56 36.82
C LEU A 78 9.72 -4.69 37.67
N ARG A 79 10.37 -3.67 37.09
CA ARG A 79 11.21 -2.69 37.81
C ARG A 79 10.44 -1.48 38.33
N GLN A 80 9.18 -1.35 37.93
CA GLN A 80 8.34 -0.21 38.30
C GLN A 80 7.92 -0.29 39.78
N GLU A 81 7.79 0.86 40.43
CA GLU A 81 7.35 0.94 41.83
C GLU A 81 5.90 0.46 42.03
N VAL A 82 5.58 0.00 43.24
CA VAL A 82 4.23 -0.52 43.57
C VAL A 82 3.15 0.54 43.37
N GLY A 83 3.48 1.83 43.61
CA GLY A 83 2.57 2.95 43.40
C GLY A 83 2.10 3.12 41.94
N PHE A 84 2.84 2.60 40.95
CA PHE A 84 2.40 2.58 39.56
C PHE A 84 1.22 1.61 39.35
N PHE A 85 1.24 0.46 40.02
CA PHE A 85 0.16 -0.54 39.95
C PHE A 85 -1.08 -0.14 40.76
N ASP A 86 -0.91 0.73 41.76
CA ASP A 86 -2.02 1.33 42.50
C ASP A 86 -2.69 2.51 41.74
N SER A 87 -2.05 3.01 40.69
CA SER A 87 -2.64 4.07 39.85
C SER A 87 -3.73 3.48 38.93
N GLN A 88 -4.90 4.11 38.92
CA GLN A 88 -6.10 3.68 38.19
C GLN A 88 -5.92 3.66 36.65
N GLU A 89 -4.77 4.15 36.16
CA GLU A 89 -4.38 4.23 34.75
C GLU A 89 -3.63 2.98 34.25
N ALA A 90 -3.16 2.10 35.14
CA ALA A 90 -2.36 0.92 34.80
C ALA A 90 -2.99 -0.37 35.33
N THR A 91 -4.23 -0.63 34.93
CA THR A 91 -4.90 -1.89 35.31
C THR A 91 -4.08 -3.09 34.82
N THR A 92 -3.86 -4.10 35.65
CA THR A 92 -3.09 -5.31 35.27
C THR A 92 -3.56 -5.94 33.96
N SER A 93 -4.87 -5.85 33.68
CA SER A 93 -5.50 -6.30 32.42
C SER A 93 -5.07 -5.48 31.20
N GLU A 94 -4.85 -4.17 31.35
CA GLU A 94 -4.41 -3.27 30.29
C GLU A 94 -2.94 -3.52 29.95
N ILE A 95 -2.11 -3.73 30.96
CA ILE A 95 -0.70 -4.10 30.79
C ILE A 95 -0.57 -5.43 30.02
N ILE A 96 -1.32 -6.46 30.42
CA ILE A 96 -1.32 -7.76 29.74
C ILE A 96 -1.81 -7.63 28.29
N ASN A 97 -2.85 -6.82 28.06
CA ASN A 97 -3.35 -6.52 26.73
C ASN A 97 -2.30 -5.80 25.88
N SER A 98 -1.55 -4.84 26.43
CA SER A 98 -0.51 -4.10 25.71
C SER A 98 0.65 -5.01 25.30
N ILE A 99 1.14 -5.86 26.21
CA ILE A 99 2.20 -6.84 25.92
C ILE A 99 1.82 -7.74 24.75
N SER A 100 0.56 -8.19 24.73
CA SER A 100 0.09 -9.17 23.75
C SER A 100 -0.32 -8.50 22.44
N LYS A 101 -1.31 -7.60 22.48
CA LYS A 101 -1.92 -6.97 21.31
C LYS A 101 -1.00 -5.95 20.67
N ASP A 102 -0.45 -4.99 21.43
CA ASP A 102 0.34 -3.92 20.83
C ASP A 102 1.64 -4.47 20.25
N THR A 103 2.29 -5.41 20.94
CA THR A 103 3.49 -6.05 20.36
C THR A 103 3.18 -6.94 19.16
N CYS A 104 1.99 -7.55 19.09
CA CYS A 104 1.56 -8.28 17.89
C CYS A 104 1.37 -7.32 16.70
N LEU A 105 0.69 -6.19 16.93
CA LEU A 105 0.51 -5.15 15.90
C LEU A 105 1.84 -4.60 15.41
N ILE A 106 2.82 -4.39 16.30
CA ILE A 106 4.18 -3.98 15.91
C ILE A 106 4.83 -5.06 15.02
N GLY A 107 4.66 -6.33 15.35
CA GLY A 107 5.14 -7.45 14.55
C GLY A 107 4.54 -7.52 13.15
N GLU A 108 3.23 -7.31 13.03
CA GLU A 108 2.52 -7.25 11.75
C GLU A 108 3.02 -6.08 10.89
N VAL A 109 3.17 -4.89 11.49
CA VAL A 109 3.69 -3.73 10.78
C VAL A 109 5.10 -3.98 10.24
N LEU A 110 5.97 -4.58 11.07
CA LEU A 110 7.37 -4.83 10.71
C LEU A 110 7.54 -5.95 9.68
N SER A 111 6.70 -6.98 9.74
CA SER A 111 6.75 -8.14 8.83
C SER A 111 6.05 -7.90 7.49
N GLU A 112 4.99 -7.11 7.46
CA GLU A 112 4.15 -6.95 6.28
C GLU A 112 4.21 -5.53 5.70
N LYS A 113 4.03 -4.49 6.53
CA LYS A 113 3.87 -3.12 6.02
C LYS A 113 5.21 -2.48 5.63
N VAL A 114 6.27 -2.73 6.38
CA VAL A 114 7.61 -2.19 6.08
C VAL A 114 8.18 -2.74 4.76
N PRO A 115 8.13 -4.06 4.48
CA PRO A 115 8.60 -4.59 3.19
C PRO A 115 7.79 -4.06 2.01
N ILE A 116 6.46 -4.00 2.14
CA ILE A 116 5.58 -3.44 1.10
C ILE A 116 5.95 -1.98 0.81
N PHE A 117 6.18 -1.17 1.84
CA PHE A 117 6.59 0.22 1.67
C PHE A 117 7.94 0.34 0.91
N LEU A 118 8.94 -0.44 1.31
CA LEU A 118 10.24 -0.51 0.63
C LEU A 118 10.11 -0.98 -0.81
N MET A 119 9.24 -1.95 -1.07
CA MET A 119 8.93 -2.45 -2.41
C MET A 119 8.38 -1.32 -3.28
N HIS A 120 7.32 -0.64 -2.84
CA HIS A 120 6.73 0.46 -3.60
C HIS A 120 7.71 1.63 -3.81
N ALA A 121 8.48 2.00 -2.80
CA ALA A 121 9.52 3.03 -2.93
C ALA A 121 10.58 2.64 -3.97
N SER A 122 11.01 1.38 -3.97
CA SER A 122 11.98 0.87 -4.94
C SER A 122 11.41 0.83 -6.36
N VAL A 123 10.15 0.42 -6.53
CA VAL A 123 9.46 0.38 -7.84
C VAL A 123 9.32 1.79 -8.39
N PHE A 124 8.96 2.76 -7.56
CA PHE A 124 8.86 4.17 -7.95
C PHE A 124 10.20 4.71 -8.47
N ILE A 125 11.30 4.54 -7.72
CA ILE A 125 12.63 5.03 -8.11
C ILE A 125 13.11 4.33 -9.37
N SER A 126 13.00 2.99 -9.42
CA SER A 126 13.48 2.24 -10.57
C SER A 126 12.68 2.49 -11.83
N GLY A 127 11.35 2.54 -11.78
CA GLY A 127 10.57 2.73 -12.99
C GLY A 127 10.67 4.17 -13.53
N LEU A 128 10.94 5.19 -12.70
CA LEU A 128 11.39 6.50 -13.18
C LEU A 128 12.73 6.40 -13.92
N ALA A 129 13.73 5.76 -13.32
CA ALA A 129 15.05 5.59 -13.95
C ALA A 129 14.97 4.81 -15.27
N PHE A 130 14.21 3.70 -15.31
CA PHE A 130 14.00 2.89 -16.51
C PHE A 130 13.22 3.64 -17.59
N SER A 131 12.17 4.40 -17.22
CA SER A 131 11.41 5.22 -18.17
C SER A 131 12.31 6.25 -18.86
N THR A 132 13.15 6.93 -18.08
CA THR A 132 14.12 7.91 -18.59
C THR A 132 15.22 7.26 -19.45
N TYR A 133 15.69 6.06 -19.08
CA TYR A 133 16.69 5.31 -19.85
C TYR A 133 16.19 4.85 -21.23
N PHE A 134 14.95 4.36 -21.31
CA PHE A 134 14.40 3.88 -22.58
C PHE A 134 14.07 5.01 -23.55
N SER A 135 13.41 6.08 -23.07
CA SER A 135 13.10 7.26 -23.87
C SER A 135 13.01 8.51 -23.01
N TRP A 136 14.05 9.35 -23.06
CA TRP A 136 14.08 10.64 -22.37
C TRP A 136 12.92 11.57 -22.80
N ARG A 137 12.52 11.51 -24.08
CA ARG A 137 11.45 12.36 -24.64
C ARG A 137 10.07 12.00 -24.09
N LEU A 138 9.77 10.70 -23.94
CA LEU A 138 8.51 10.25 -23.35
C LEU A 138 8.49 10.54 -21.84
N SER A 139 9.61 10.30 -21.16
CA SER A 139 9.75 10.54 -19.72
C SER A 139 9.50 12.00 -19.35
N LEU A 140 10.04 12.97 -20.11
CA LEU A 140 9.79 14.41 -19.92
C LEU A 140 8.31 14.77 -19.96
N VAL A 141 7.54 14.17 -20.87
CA VAL A 141 6.09 14.40 -20.98
C VAL A 141 5.33 13.70 -19.85
N ALA A 142 5.85 12.58 -19.36
CA ALA A 142 5.27 11.80 -18.29
C ALA A 142 5.43 12.46 -16.91
N PHE A 143 6.54 13.13 -16.63
CA PHE A 143 6.79 13.82 -15.34
C PHE A 143 5.64 14.73 -14.84
N PRO A 144 5.09 15.67 -15.62
CA PRO A 144 3.98 16.51 -15.16
C PRO A 144 2.69 15.70 -14.89
N LEU A 145 2.46 14.60 -15.61
CA LEU A 145 1.32 13.70 -15.36
C LEU A 145 1.48 12.97 -14.01
N LEU A 146 2.72 12.66 -13.61
CA LEU A 146 3.03 12.12 -12.28
C LEU A 146 2.65 13.10 -11.16
N LEU A 147 3.10 14.35 -11.27
CA LEU A 147 2.80 15.41 -10.30
C LEU A 147 1.30 15.67 -10.22
N LEU A 148 0.62 15.68 -11.37
CA LEU A 148 -0.83 15.84 -11.45
C LEU A 148 -1.59 14.73 -10.71
N LEU A 149 -1.03 13.52 -10.58
CA LEU A 149 -1.65 12.40 -9.89
C LEU A 149 -1.32 12.40 -8.38
N ILE A 150 -0.06 12.71 -8.02
CA ILE A 150 0.42 12.71 -6.63
C ILE A 150 -0.23 13.83 -5.81
N ILE A 151 -0.33 15.05 -6.35
CA ILE A 151 -0.79 16.22 -5.58
C ILE A 151 -2.23 16.05 -5.09
N PRO A 152 -3.23 15.74 -5.96
CA PRO A 152 -4.59 15.49 -5.51
C PRO A 152 -4.66 14.25 -4.61
N GLY A 153 -3.95 13.17 -4.96
CA GLY A 153 -3.90 11.94 -4.17
C GLY A 153 -3.47 12.19 -2.71
N MET A 154 -2.43 13.01 -2.50
CA MET A 154 -2.00 13.40 -1.16
C MET A 154 -3.02 14.26 -0.42
N ILE A 155 -3.66 15.21 -1.10
CA ILE A 155 -4.69 16.07 -0.49
C ILE A 155 -5.89 15.21 -0.04
N TYR A 156 -6.39 14.33 -0.91
CA TYR A 156 -7.47 13.41 -0.58
C TYR A 156 -7.08 12.44 0.53
N GLY A 157 -5.87 11.87 0.48
CA GLY A 157 -5.35 10.97 1.51
C GLY A 157 -5.30 11.63 2.88
N LYS A 158 -4.77 12.86 2.97
CA LYS A 158 -4.76 13.64 4.22
C LYS A 158 -6.17 13.94 4.73
N TYR A 159 -7.09 14.31 3.82
CA TYR A 159 -8.48 14.59 4.18
C TYR A 159 -9.17 13.34 4.75
N LEU A 160 -9.01 12.19 4.10
CA LEU A 160 -9.58 10.91 4.52
C LEU A 160 -9.00 10.45 5.87
N LEU A 161 -7.69 10.61 6.07
CA LEU A 161 -7.03 10.32 7.34
C LEU A 161 -7.57 11.20 8.48
N LEU A 162 -7.78 12.49 8.23
CA LEU A 162 -8.35 13.41 9.20
C LEU A 162 -9.79 13.03 9.58
N LEU A 163 -10.59 12.63 8.59
CA LEU A 163 -11.96 12.16 8.82
C LEU A 163 -11.98 10.84 9.61
N SER A 164 -11.10 9.90 9.27
CA SER A 164 -10.95 8.63 9.98
C SER A 164 -10.55 8.83 11.44
N LYS A 165 -9.61 9.75 11.71
CA LYS A 165 -9.21 10.11 13.08
C LYS A 165 -10.37 10.72 13.88
N LYS A 166 -11.18 11.59 13.26
CA LYS A 166 -12.38 12.14 13.90
C LYS A 166 -13.42 11.06 14.20
N CYS A 167 -13.65 10.15 13.26
CA CYS A 167 -14.55 9.02 13.42
C CYS A 167 -14.11 8.13 14.60
N GLN A 168 -12.83 7.76 14.64
CA GLN A 168 -12.26 6.96 15.72
C GLN A 168 -12.35 7.64 17.09
N LYS A 169 -12.21 8.98 17.14
CA LYS A 169 -12.36 9.75 18.39
C LYS A 169 -13.80 9.73 18.91
N GLU A 170 -14.80 9.86 18.05
CA GLU A 170 -16.21 9.76 18.46
C GLU A 170 -16.58 8.32 18.88
N TYR A 171 -16.09 7.32 18.15
CA TYR A 171 -16.21 5.91 18.56
C TYR A 171 -15.57 5.64 19.93
N GLY A 172 -14.40 6.22 20.21
CA GLY A 172 -13.75 6.11 21.52
C GLY A 172 -14.64 6.57 22.67
N LYS A 173 -15.34 7.72 22.52
CA LYS A 173 -16.29 8.22 23.53
C LYS A 173 -17.47 7.28 23.75
N ALA A 174 -18.00 6.70 22.68
CA ALA A 174 -19.06 5.71 22.73
C ALA A 174 -18.62 4.46 23.52
N ASN A 175 -17.41 3.97 23.24
CA ASN A 175 -16.83 2.83 23.96
C ASN A 175 -16.64 3.12 25.45
N THR A 176 -16.13 4.29 25.83
CA THR A 176 -15.96 4.65 27.24
C THR A 176 -17.28 4.68 28.01
N ILE A 177 -18.38 5.14 27.38
CA ILE A 177 -19.71 5.15 28.02
C ILE A 177 -20.22 3.73 28.23
N ILE A 178 -20.06 2.85 27.24
CA ILE A 178 -20.41 1.44 27.37
C ILE A 178 -19.58 0.77 28.47
N GLU A 179 -18.28 1.03 28.49
CA GLU A 179 -17.37 0.47 29.48
C GLU A 179 -17.78 0.87 30.90
N GLN A 180 -18.08 2.15 31.14
CA GLN A 180 -18.60 2.62 32.43
C GLN A 180 -19.94 1.96 32.81
N ALA A 181 -20.85 1.82 31.85
CA ALA A 181 -22.15 1.20 32.06
C ALA A 181 -22.03 -0.30 32.41
N LEU A 182 -21.12 -1.02 31.73
CA LEU A 182 -20.88 -2.44 31.96
C LEU A 182 -20.15 -2.68 33.29
N CYS A 183 -19.15 -1.86 33.62
CA CYS A 183 -18.45 -1.93 34.91
C CYS A 183 -19.41 -1.70 36.09
N SER A 184 -20.42 -0.83 35.91
CA SER A 184 -21.40 -0.47 36.95
C SER A 184 -22.80 -1.04 36.68
N ILE A 185 -22.90 -2.24 36.08
CA ILE A 185 -24.17 -2.79 35.60
C ILE A 185 -25.23 -2.91 36.70
N LYS A 186 -24.84 -3.27 37.93
CA LYS A 186 -25.76 -3.36 39.08
C LYS A 186 -26.39 -2.00 39.42
N THR A 187 -25.62 -0.92 39.30
CA THR A 187 -26.08 0.46 39.53
C THR A 187 -27.02 0.91 38.41
N VAL A 188 -26.71 0.53 37.16
CA VAL A 188 -27.60 0.81 36.02
C VAL A 188 -28.97 0.16 36.22
N TYR A 189 -29.00 -1.10 36.68
CA TYR A 189 -30.23 -1.82 36.99
C TYR A 189 -30.97 -1.21 38.19
N SER A 190 -30.27 -0.88 39.28
CA SER A 190 -30.91 -0.33 40.49
C SER A 190 -31.57 1.02 40.28
N PHE A 191 -31.04 1.83 39.35
CA PHE A 191 -31.61 3.13 38.97
C PHE A 191 -32.49 3.07 37.72
N THR A 192 -32.73 1.89 37.14
CA THR A 192 -33.49 1.70 35.90
C THR A 192 -33.00 2.64 34.78
N ALA A 193 -31.68 2.84 34.68
CA ALA A 193 -31.07 3.85 33.83
C ALA A 193 -30.75 3.36 32.40
N GLU A 194 -31.12 2.13 32.06
CA GLU A 194 -30.83 1.47 30.77
C GLU A 194 -31.24 2.33 29.57
N ARG A 195 -32.47 2.86 29.60
CA ARG A 195 -33.03 3.67 28.50
C ARG A 195 -32.24 4.96 28.28
N ARG A 196 -31.81 5.60 29.38
CA ARG A 196 -30.99 6.83 29.33
C ARG A 196 -29.61 6.57 28.72
N ILE A 197 -29.00 5.43 29.03
CA ILE A 197 -27.69 5.04 28.48
C ILE A 197 -27.82 4.69 26.99
N LEU A 198 -28.88 3.96 26.61
CA LEU A 198 -29.19 3.65 25.21
C LEU A 198 -29.42 4.92 24.37
N GLU A 199 -30.18 5.89 24.87
CA GLU A 199 -30.39 7.18 24.20
C GLU A 199 -29.08 7.97 24.06
N ARG A 200 -28.22 7.93 25.07
CA ARG A 200 -26.91 8.60 25.00
C ARG A 200 -26.00 7.92 23.98
N TYR A 201 -25.97 6.58 23.96
CA TYR A 201 -25.20 5.82 23.00
C TYR A 201 -25.69 6.03 21.56
N SER A 202 -27.01 6.01 21.34
CA SER A 202 -27.61 6.25 20.02
C SER A 202 -27.28 7.64 19.48
N SER A 203 -27.30 8.67 20.33
CA SER A 203 -26.95 10.04 19.94
C SER A 203 -25.50 10.19 19.46
N ILE A 204 -24.56 9.43 20.04
CA ILE A 204 -23.14 9.42 19.63
C ILE A 204 -22.96 8.61 18.35
N LEU A 205 -23.67 7.48 18.25
CA LEU A 205 -23.64 6.64 17.06
C LEU A 205 -24.18 7.39 15.84
N GLU A 206 -25.24 8.19 15.98
CA GLU A 206 -25.80 9.00 14.89
C GLU A 206 -24.80 10.07 14.37
N ARG A 207 -24.00 10.67 15.26
CA ARG A 207 -22.91 11.57 14.84
C ARG A 207 -21.82 10.82 14.09
N THR A 208 -21.52 9.61 14.54
CA THR A 208 -20.49 8.75 13.96
C THR A 208 -20.90 8.23 12.60
N THR A 209 -22.16 7.83 12.40
CA THR A 209 -22.68 7.42 11.10
C THR A 209 -22.67 8.56 10.10
N LYS A 210 -23.02 9.79 10.51
CA LYS A 210 -22.91 10.99 9.65
C LYS A 210 -21.46 11.25 9.20
N LEU A 211 -20.48 11.05 10.08
CA LEU A 211 -19.06 11.12 9.72
C LEU A 211 -18.63 9.97 8.79
N GLY A 212 -19.08 8.75 9.06
CA GLY A 212 -18.83 7.57 8.25
C GLY A 212 -19.40 7.69 6.83
N ILE A 213 -20.59 8.26 6.66
CA ILE A 213 -21.18 8.54 5.34
C ILE A 213 -20.32 9.55 4.57
N LYS A 214 -19.88 10.64 5.22
CA LYS A 214 -18.96 11.61 4.58
C LYS A 214 -17.63 10.96 4.19
N GLN A 215 -17.10 10.07 5.03
CA GLN A 215 -15.89 9.30 4.72
C GLN A 215 -16.12 8.34 3.55
N GLY A 216 -17.26 7.67 3.51
CA GLY A 216 -17.65 6.77 2.43
C GLY A 216 -17.76 7.49 1.09
N ILE A 217 -18.40 8.67 1.06
CA ILE A 217 -18.49 9.50 -0.15
C ILE A 217 -17.09 9.98 -0.59
N ALA A 218 -16.26 10.46 0.35
CA ALA A 218 -14.90 10.89 0.04
C ALA A 218 -14.05 9.74 -0.51
N LYS A 219 -14.17 8.53 0.06
CA LYS A 219 -13.49 7.32 -0.43
C LYS A 219 -14.02 6.92 -1.80
N GLY A 220 -15.33 6.96 -2.01
CA GLY A 220 -15.97 6.66 -3.29
C GLY A 220 -15.48 7.59 -4.40
N LEU A 221 -15.38 8.90 -4.12
CA LEU A 221 -14.82 9.88 -5.04
C LEU A 221 -13.35 9.60 -5.37
N ALA A 222 -12.54 9.23 -4.37
CA ALA A 222 -11.13 8.88 -4.56
C ALA A 222 -10.93 7.58 -5.36
N VAL A 223 -11.83 6.60 -5.22
CA VAL A 223 -11.82 5.41 -6.07
C VAL A 223 -12.30 5.76 -7.48
N GLY A 224 -13.32 6.61 -7.60
CA GLY A 224 -13.81 7.08 -8.90
C GLY A 224 -12.76 7.86 -9.70
N SER A 225 -11.88 8.61 -9.03
CA SER A 225 -10.80 9.34 -9.69
C SER A 225 -9.71 8.43 -10.29
N THR A 226 -9.71 7.13 -10.00
CA THR A 226 -8.85 6.15 -10.70
C THR A 226 -9.10 6.12 -12.21
N GLY A 227 -10.28 6.56 -12.67
CA GLY A 227 -10.60 6.78 -14.08
C GLY A 227 -9.61 7.71 -14.80
N LEU A 228 -9.00 8.65 -14.08
CA LEU A 228 -7.97 9.54 -14.61
C LEU A 228 -6.73 8.77 -15.07
N SER A 229 -6.41 7.65 -14.42
CA SER A 229 -5.29 6.79 -14.81
C SER A 229 -5.47 6.24 -16.22
N PHE A 230 -6.70 5.86 -16.61
CA PHE A 230 -6.98 5.42 -17.99
C PHE A 230 -6.79 6.54 -19.01
N ALA A 231 -7.12 7.79 -18.66
CA ALA A 231 -6.86 8.94 -19.52
C ALA A 231 -5.34 9.17 -19.71
N ILE A 232 -4.54 8.96 -18.65
CA ILE A 232 -3.07 9.02 -18.73
C ILE A 232 -2.53 7.91 -19.64
N TRP A 233 -3.04 6.67 -19.52
CA TRP A 233 -2.70 5.57 -20.43
C TRP A 233 -3.00 5.91 -21.89
N ALA A 234 -4.19 6.45 -22.17
CA ALA A 234 -4.58 6.85 -23.52
C ALA A 234 -3.68 7.96 -24.09
N PHE A 235 -3.34 8.95 -23.26
CA PHE A 235 -2.44 10.04 -23.66
C PHE A 235 -1.01 9.55 -23.94
N LEU A 236 -0.47 8.69 -23.07
CA LEU A 236 0.85 8.08 -23.28
C LEU A 236 0.88 7.22 -24.55
N ALA A 237 -0.18 6.47 -24.84
CA ALA A 237 -0.31 5.69 -26.06
C ALA A 237 -0.35 6.57 -27.31
N TRP A 238 -1.13 7.66 -27.29
CA TRP A 238 -1.23 8.61 -28.41
C TRP A 238 0.12 9.30 -28.69
N TYR A 239 0.76 9.83 -27.66
CA TYR A 239 2.07 10.49 -27.81
C TYR A 239 3.17 9.50 -28.20
N GLY A 240 3.15 8.30 -27.61
CA GLY A 240 4.07 7.22 -27.95
C GLY A 240 3.96 6.81 -29.42
N SER A 241 2.74 6.66 -29.95
CA SER A 241 2.50 6.34 -31.37
C SER A 241 3.06 7.41 -32.31
N ARG A 242 2.84 8.70 -32.02
CA ARG A 242 3.46 9.81 -32.77
C ARG A 242 4.99 9.74 -32.74
N LEU A 243 5.58 9.35 -31.61
CA LEU A 243 7.04 9.27 -31.48
C LEU A 243 7.64 8.15 -32.34
N VAL A 244 6.95 7.00 -32.45
CA VAL A 244 7.32 5.91 -33.38
C VAL A 244 7.23 6.38 -34.83
N MET A 245 6.11 6.99 -35.22
CA MET A 245 5.83 7.36 -36.62
C MET A 245 6.76 8.45 -37.16
N TYR A 246 7.05 9.50 -36.37
CA TYR A 246 7.77 10.68 -36.87
C TYR A 246 9.27 10.69 -36.55
N LYS A 247 9.71 9.93 -35.54
CA LYS A 247 11.11 9.94 -35.07
C LYS A 247 11.82 8.60 -35.19
N GLY A 248 11.14 7.56 -35.68
CA GLY A 248 11.74 6.24 -35.94
C GLY A 248 12.21 5.52 -34.68
N GLU A 249 11.70 5.89 -33.51
CA GLU A 249 12.01 5.21 -32.24
C GLU A 249 11.35 3.83 -32.21
N SER A 250 12.04 2.84 -31.65
CA SER A 250 11.51 1.49 -31.48
C SER A 250 10.23 1.49 -30.63
N GLY A 251 9.16 0.92 -31.18
CA GLY A 251 7.88 0.77 -30.48
C GLY A 251 7.99 -0.03 -29.17
N GLY A 252 8.87 -1.04 -29.13
CA GLY A 252 9.13 -1.84 -27.93
C GLY A 252 9.72 -1.02 -26.79
N ARG A 253 10.64 -0.09 -27.07
CA ARG A 253 11.22 0.81 -26.06
C ARG A 253 10.20 1.81 -25.52
N ILE A 254 9.34 2.34 -26.39
CA ILE A 254 8.29 3.29 -26.01
C ILE A 254 7.22 2.61 -25.15
N TYR A 255 6.79 1.41 -25.54
CA TYR A 255 5.86 0.60 -24.75
C TYR A 255 6.43 0.31 -23.36
N ALA A 256 7.68 -0.16 -23.28
CA ALA A 256 8.31 -0.45 -22.00
C ALA A 256 8.50 0.80 -21.14
N ALA A 257 8.85 1.94 -21.73
CA ALA A 257 8.97 3.22 -21.01
C ALA A 257 7.63 3.71 -20.45
N GLY A 258 6.54 3.57 -21.22
CA GLY A 258 5.19 3.93 -20.80
C GLY A 258 4.66 3.02 -19.69
N VAL A 259 4.79 1.71 -19.84
CA VAL A 259 4.35 0.73 -18.84
C VAL A 259 5.15 0.87 -17.53
N SER A 260 6.47 1.04 -17.62
CA SER A 260 7.32 1.26 -16.43
C SER A 260 6.94 2.53 -15.67
N PHE A 261 6.62 3.60 -16.40
CA PHE A 261 6.18 4.86 -15.81
C PHE A 261 4.84 4.71 -15.07
N VAL A 262 3.85 4.07 -15.70
CA VAL A 262 2.55 3.91 -15.05
C VAL A 262 2.60 2.96 -13.86
N LEU A 263 3.35 1.86 -13.96
CA LEU A 263 3.59 0.95 -12.83
C LEU A 263 4.36 1.62 -11.69
N SER A 264 5.12 2.69 -11.96
CA SER A 264 5.78 3.48 -10.91
C SER A 264 4.80 4.38 -10.18
N GLY A 265 3.80 4.91 -10.89
CA GLY A 265 2.83 5.87 -10.34
C GLY A 265 1.63 5.24 -9.63
N LEU A 266 1.48 3.92 -9.68
CA LEU A 266 0.42 3.14 -9.04
C LEU A 266 0.85 2.62 -7.66
#